data_AF-A0A925CIM4-F1
#
_entry.id   AF-A0A925CIM4-F1
#
_cell.length_a   1.000
_cell.length_b   1.000
_cell.length_c   1.000
_cell.angle_alpha   90.00
_cell.angle_beta   90.00
_cell.angle_gamma   90.00
#
_symmetry.space_group_name_H-M   'P 1'
#
loop_
_entity.id
_entity.type
_entity.pdbx_description
1 polymer ?
#
loop_
_entity_poly.entity_id
_entity_poly.type
_entity_poly.pdbx_seq_one_letter_code
_entity_poly.pdbx_strand_id
1 'polypeptide(L)' 'MLDRLVEAGNTVVVIEHNLDVIKNADWIIDLGPEGGDRGGEIVAE' A
#
# COMPACT_ATOMS: atom_id res chain seq x y z
N MET A 1 8.62 -1.64 12.47
CA MET A 1 7.80 -2.69 13.16
C MET A 1 7.29 -3.70 12.16
N LEU A 2 6.64 -3.23 11.08
CA LEU A 2 6.21 -4.06 9.95
C LEU A 2 7.38 -4.86 9.36
N ASP A 3 8.56 -4.25 9.33
CA ASP A 3 9.82 -4.85 8.87
C ASP A 3 10.11 -6.19 9.56
N ARG A 4 9.82 -6.33 10.86
CA ARG A 4 10.06 -7.59 11.59
C ARG A 4 9.15 -8.72 11.12
N LEU A 5 7.94 -8.41 10.64
CA LEU A 5 7.02 -9.40 10.09
C LEU A 5 7.50 -9.84 8.70
N VAL A 6 7.98 -8.89 7.90
CA VAL A 6 8.57 -9.17 6.58
C VAL A 6 9.84 -10.00 6.72
N GLU A 7 10.74 -9.64 7.63
CA GLU A 7 11.97 -10.38 7.96
C GLU A 7 11.68 -11.81 8.45
N ALA A 8 10.52 -12.05 9.07
CA ALA A 8 10.07 -13.38 9.45
C ALA A 8 9.47 -14.19 8.28
N GLY A 9 9.47 -13.64 7.06
CA GLY A 9 8.97 -14.29 5.84
C GLY A 9 7.50 -14.06 5.54
N ASN A 10 6.83 -13.12 6.22
CA ASN A 10 5.42 -12.81 5.97
C ASN A 10 5.27 -11.75 4.88
N THR A 11 4.20 -11.84 4.09
CA THR A 11 3.75 -10.72 3.24
C THR A 11 2.80 -9.82 4.04
N VAL A 12 3.07 -8.52 4.03
CA VAL A 12 2.25 -7.52 4.72
C VAL A 12 1.62 -6.60 3.69
N VAL A 13 0.29 -6.49 3.73
CA VAL A 13 -0.48 -5.57 2.87
C VAL A 13 -1.13 -4.53 3.76
N VAL A 14 -0.92 -3.24 3.46
CA VAL A 14 -1.40 -2.12 4.26
C VAL A 14 -2.04 -1.07 3.35
N ILE A 15 -3.16 -0.52 3.78
CA ILE A 15 -3.75 0.69 3.19
C ILE A 15 -3.24 1.87 4.00
N GLU A 16 -2.55 2.81 3.37
CA GLU A 16 -1.92 3.91 4.09
C GLU A 16 -1.88 5.21 3.27
N HIS A 17 -1.89 6.35 3.97
CA HIS A 17 -1.81 7.69 3.34
C HIS A 17 -0.54 8.45 3.74
N ASN A 18 0.23 7.96 4.71
CA ASN A 18 1.50 8.55 5.11
C ASN A 18 2.61 8.23 4.10
N LEU A 19 3.08 9.28 3.42
CA LEU A 19 4.14 9.19 2.42
C LEU A 19 5.44 8.58 2.94
N ASP A 20 5.76 8.74 4.22
CA ASP A 20 6.99 8.18 4.78
C ASP A 20 6.89 6.66 4.96
N VAL A 21 5.69 6.11 5.15
CA VAL A 21 5.48 4.66 5.13
C VAL A 21 5.51 4.14 3.70
N ILE A 22 4.82 4.83 2.79
CA ILE A 22 4.71 4.46 1.37
C ILE A 22 6.10 4.43 0.70
N LYS A 23 6.97 5.40 0.98
CA LYS A 23 8.34 5.45 0.42
C LYS A 23 9.21 4.25 0.79
N ASN A 24 8.90 3.58 1.89
CA ASN A 24 9.65 2.41 2.36
C ASN A 24 9.04 1.08 1.89
N ALA A 25 7.93 1.11 1.14
CA ALA A 25 7.30 -0.09 0.63
C ALA A 25 8.06 -0.65 -0.58
N ASP A 26 8.13 -1.99 -0.67
CA ASP A 26 8.73 -2.68 -1.82
C ASP A 26 7.84 -2.61 -3.07
N TRP A 27 6.52 -2.52 -2.88
CA TRP A 27 5.52 -2.43 -3.93
C TRP A 27 4.41 -1.46 -3.53
N ILE A 28 3.95 -0.62 -4.46
CA ILE A 28 2.88 0.35 -4.24
C ILE A 28 1.75 0.04 -5.21
N ILE A 29 0.51 -0.03 -4.72
CA ILE A 29 -0.68 -0.10 -5.59
C ILE A 29 -1.54 1.11 -5.25
N ASP A 30 -1.79 1.95 -6.24
CA ASP A 30 -2.67 3.11 -6.09
C ASP A 30 -4.07 2.77 -6.61
N LEU A 31 -5.09 3.10 -5.80
CA LEU A 31 -6.48 2.68 -6.00
C LEU A 31 -7.40 3.88 -6.16
N GLY A 32 -7.93 4.03 -7.38
CA GLY A 32 -8.98 4.94 -7.78
C GLY A 32 -8.51 6.40 -7.86
N PRO A 33 -9.05 7.20 -8.78
CA PRO A 33 -8.87 8.64 -8.70
C PRO A 33 -9.61 9.25 -7.49
N GLU A 34 -10.63 8.54 -6.98
CA GLU A 34 -11.48 8.95 -5.85
C GLU A 34 -11.99 7.74 -5.03
N GLY A 35 -12.73 8.01 -3.94
CA GLY A 35 -13.39 6.98 -3.12
C GLY A 35 -14.88 6.76 -3.47
N GLY A 36 -15.45 5.63 -3.04
CA GLY A 36 -16.85 5.27 -3.29
C GLY A 36 -17.09 4.79 -4.71
N ASP A 37 -18.22 5.16 -5.32
CA ASP A 37 -18.63 4.72 -6.66
C ASP A 37 -17.66 5.16 -7.78
N ARG A 38 -16.77 6.11 -7.50
CA ARG A 38 -15.72 6.60 -8.42
C ARG A 38 -14.33 6.05 -8.11
N GLY A 39 -14.23 5.08 -7.21
CA GLY A 39 -13.00 4.35 -6.87
C GLY A 39 -12.98 2.92 -7.40
N GLY A 40 -12.05 2.12 -6.89
CA GLY A 40 -11.99 0.68 -7.16
C GLY A 40 -11.21 0.26 -8.41
N GLU A 41 -10.58 1.21 -9.12
CA GLU A 41 -9.67 0.94 -10.22
C GLU A 41 -8.21 1.00 -9.75
N ILE A 42 -7.32 0.16 -10.30
CA ILE A 42 -5.89 0.31 -10.08
C ILE A 42 -5.39 1.42 -11.01
N VAL A 43 -4.88 2.51 -10.45
CA VAL A 43 -4.38 3.66 -11.23
C VAL A 43 -2.87 3.62 -11.44
N ALA A 44 -2.12 2.97 -10.54
CA ALA A 44 -0.69 2.72 -10.68
C ALA A 44 -0.24 1.48 -9.88
N GLU A 45 0.86 0.85 -10.33
CA GLU A 45 1.57 -0.26 -9.66
C GLU A 45 3.09 -0.05 -9.67
#